data_AF-A0A956A6L7-F1
#
_entry.id   AF-A0A956A6L7-F1
#
_cell.length_a   1.000
_cell.length_b   1.000
_cell.length_c   1.000
_cell.angle_alpha   90.00
_cell.angle_beta   90.00
_cell.angle_gamma   90.00
#
_symmetry.space_group_name_H-M   'P 1'
#
loop_
_entity.id
_entity.type
_entity.pdbx_description
1 polymer ?
#
loop_
_entity_poly.entity_id
_entity_poly.type
_entity_poly.pdbx_seq_one_letter_code
_entity_poly.pdbx_strand_id
1 'polypeptide(L)'
;AMLGISGFESSANFIEEQKPGVFPLTLRNMWIAVAIFNPLMAFLALGSLPLGEFHDGGPTDLLAQMGDISVGGFFKTWISIDAVLVLSGAVLTSYVGVTGLVRRMALDRCLPRVLLAKNKIRDTNHWIILGFFALCCSILVSTSGDVEVLAGVYTISFLCVMSLFAIGNMLLKKKRSRLPTTVRASWLGVTVALAAVLAGLIGNIVKDPKYVEVFGIYFVAAILVIAVMFLRIDLMKLLLFVSTSVLEKVRAVNSWVNSRVRRKIDEINSLTVVYFTKGDSLPMLNRAALYVLQNEHTTRLKVVHVYEDEAGIPAELAEHLSTIDHLYPQLRIDFVAVRGTFGPDIIESLSQRLDVPKNYMFIATPGDRFPHSIDDLGGVRLIL
;
A
#
# COMPACT_ATOMS: atom_id res chain seq x y z
N ALA A 1 -9.27 -9.40 22.57
CA ALA A 1 -8.88 -8.08 23.13
C ALA A 1 -8.36 -7.10 22.06
N MET A 2 -7.39 -7.46 21.20
CA MET A 2 -6.79 -6.47 20.28
C MET A 2 -7.68 -5.98 19.14
N LEU A 3 -8.72 -6.73 18.77
CA LEU A 3 -9.73 -6.28 17.80
C LEU A 3 -10.39 -4.94 18.17
N GLY A 4 -10.63 -4.69 19.47
CA GLY A 4 -11.28 -3.47 19.96
C GLY A 4 -10.42 -2.20 19.90
N ILE A 5 -9.19 -2.29 19.38
CA ILE A 5 -8.25 -1.18 19.18
C ILE A 5 -7.80 -1.13 17.70
N SER A 6 -8.48 -1.85 16.81
CA SER A 6 -8.24 -1.74 15.37
C SER A 6 -9.01 -0.57 14.74
N GLY A 7 -8.57 -0.09 13.57
CA GLY A 7 -9.24 1.00 12.84
C GLY A 7 -8.47 2.31 12.84
N PHE A 8 -7.44 2.47 13.67
CA PHE A 8 -6.57 3.66 13.66
C PHE A 8 -5.80 3.78 12.35
N GLU A 9 -5.41 2.64 11.76
CA GLU A 9 -4.74 2.54 10.47
C GLU A 9 -5.64 2.98 9.31
N SER A 10 -6.96 2.80 9.44
CA SER A 10 -7.91 3.21 8.40
C SER A 10 -7.93 4.73 8.22
N SER A 11 -7.69 5.51 9.28
CA SER A 11 -7.59 6.97 9.18
C SER A 11 -6.38 7.42 8.38
N ALA A 12 -5.28 6.65 8.40
CA ALA A 12 -4.08 6.97 7.63
C ALA A 12 -4.29 6.80 6.12
N ASN A 13 -5.24 5.96 5.68
CA ASN A 13 -5.52 5.74 4.26
C ASN A 13 -6.15 6.96 3.57
N PHE A 14 -6.79 7.86 4.32
CA PHE A 14 -7.44 9.07 3.80
C PHE A 14 -6.78 10.34 4.34
N ILE A 15 -5.53 10.25 4.80
CA ILE A 15 -4.81 11.40 5.33
C ILE A 15 -4.68 12.53 4.29
N GLU A 16 -4.54 12.14 3.01
CA GLU A 16 -4.43 13.04 1.85
C GLU A 16 -5.75 13.83 1.60
N GLU A 17 -6.88 13.33 2.09
CA GLU A 17 -8.20 13.98 1.99
C GLU A 17 -8.54 14.81 3.24
N GLN A 18 -7.73 14.73 4.30
CA GLN A 18 -7.97 15.44 5.55
C GLN A 18 -7.36 16.85 5.53
N LYS A 19 -8.00 17.79 6.22
CA LYS A 19 -7.42 19.12 6.40
C LYS A 19 -6.12 19.04 7.23
N PRO A 20 -5.15 19.95 7.00
CA PRO A 20 -3.92 20.00 7.77
C PRO A 20 -4.17 20.03 9.29
N GLY A 21 -3.48 19.17 10.03
CA GLY A 21 -3.58 19.10 11.49
C GLY A 21 -4.77 18.30 12.05
N VAL A 22 -5.69 17.81 11.20
CA VAL A 22 -6.84 16.99 11.66
C VAL A 22 -6.41 15.58 12.06
N PHE A 23 -5.48 14.96 11.32
CA PHE A 23 -5.07 13.57 11.57
C PHE A 23 -4.59 13.29 13.01
N PRO A 24 -3.72 14.12 13.64
CA PRO A 24 -3.36 13.95 15.05
C PRO A 24 -4.55 14.06 16.01
N LEU A 25 -5.51 14.94 15.72
CA LEU A 25 -6.72 15.12 16.54
C LEU A 25 -7.61 13.89 16.44
N THR A 26 -7.76 13.31 15.25
CA THR A 26 -8.51 12.07 15.02
C THR A 26 -7.92 10.93 15.84
N LEU A 27 -6.60 10.71 15.77
CA LEU A 27 -5.93 9.65 16.55
C LEU A 27 -6.09 9.86 18.06
N ARG A 28 -5.94 11.10 18.54
CA ARG A 28 -6.14 11.44 19.96
C ARG A 28 -7.57 11.13 20.42
N ASN A 29 -8.57 11.58 19.66
CA ASN A 29 -9.97 11.42 20.04
C ASN A 29 -10.40 9.94 20.01
N MET A 30 -9.94 9.17 19.00
CA MET A 30 -10.16 7.73 18.94
C MET A 30 -9.51 7.01 20.14
N TRP A 31 -8.29 7.39 20.51
CA TRP A 31 -7.61 6.81 21.66
C TRP A 31 -8.34 7.08 22.97
N ILE A 32 -8.83 8.30 23.18
CA ILE A 32 -9.65 8.67 24.35
C ILE A 32 -10.93 7.84 24.39
N ALA A 33 -11.62 7.70 23.26
CA ALA A 33 -12.84 6.89 23.18
C ALA A 33 -12.57 5.44 23.58
N VAL A 34 -11.54 4.80 23.01
CA VAL A 34 -11.14 3.43 23.32
C VAL A 34 -10.73 3.28 24.80
N ALA A 35 -9.97 4.23 25.34
CA ALA A 35 -9.51 4.21 26.72
C ALA A 35 -10.65 4.34 27.75
N ILE A 36 -11.79 4.94 27.36
CA ILE A 36 -12.98 5.08 28.21
C ILE A 36 -13.96 3.92 28.00
N PHE A 37 -14.36 3.67 26.75
CA PHE A 37 -15.42 2.70 26.45
C PHE A 37 -14.99 1.27 26.71
N ASN A 38 -13.76 0.85 26.35
CA ASN A 38 -13.36 -0.55 26.54
C ASN A 38 -13.32 -0.96 28.03
N PRO A 39 -12.69 -0.20 28.94
CA PRO A 39 -12.74 -0.52 30.37
C PRO A 39 -14.15 -0.43 30.95
N LEU A 40 -14.95 0.55 30.53
CA LEU A 40 -16.32 0.72 31.02
C LEU A 40 -17.21 -0.45 30.59
N MET A 41 -17.11 -0.91 29.34
CA MET A 41 -17.83 -2.09 28.87
C MET A 41 -17.37 -3.35 29.60
N ALA A 42 -16.06 -3.53 29.82
CA ALA A 42 -15.55 -4.66 30.58
C ALA A 42 -16.06 -4.65 32.05
N PHE A 43 -16.08 -3.48 32.68
CA PHE A 43 -16.63 -3.31 34.03
C PHE A 43 -18.12 -3.65 34.10
N LEU A 44 -18.91 -3.14 33.16
CA LEU A 44 -20.34 -3.45 33.07
C LEU A 44 -20.59 -4.93 32.78
N ALA A 45 -19.78 -5.57 31.92
CA ALA A 45 -19.90 -7.00 31.62
C ALA A 45 -19.65 -7.85 32.87
N LEU A 46 -18.57 -7.57 33.61
CA LEU A 46 -18.25 -8.26 34.87
C LEU A 46 -19.28 -8.01 35.98
N GLY A 47 -19.95 -6.85 35.95
CA GLY A 47 -21.00 -6.51 36.91
C GLY A 47 -22.39 -7.09 36.59
N SER A 48 -22.63 -7.49 35.33
CA SER A 48 -23.95 -7.95 34.87
C SER A 48 -24.03 -9.44 34.57
N LEU A 49 -22.91 -10.09 34.25
CA LEU A 49 -22.87 -11.51 33.85
C LEU A 49 -22.12 -12.37 34.89
N PRO A 50 -22.60 -13.59 35.18
CA PRO A 50 -21.88 -14.54 36.02
C PRO A 50 -20.52 -14.92 35.42
N LEU A 51 -19.47 -15.00 36.25
CA LEU A 51 -18.11 -15.34 35.80
C LEU A 51 -18.00 -16.70 35.06
N GLY A 52 -18.95 -17.62 35.31
CA GLY A 52 -19.03 -18.91 34.63
C GLY A 52 -19.39 -18.81 33.15
N GLU A 53 -20.09 -17.75 32.72
CA GLU A 53 -20.46 -17.54 31.31
C GLU A 53 -19.30 -17.05 30.43
N PHE A 54 -18.16 -16.73 31.04
CA PHE A 54 -16.93 -16.38 30.33
C PHE A 54 -15.97 -17.55 30.14
N HIS A 55 -16.26 -18.73 30.71
CA HIS A 55 -15.52 -19.96 30.37
C HIS A 55 -15.95 -20.38 28.95
N ASP A 56 -14.97 -20.69 28.09
CA ASP A 56 -15.14 -21.00 26.66
C ASP A 56 -15.35 -19.81 25.70
N GLY A 57 -14.65 -18.70 25.95
CA GLY A 57 -14.53 -17.60 24.97
C GLY A 57 -15.62 -16.54 25.04
N GLY A 58 -16.65 -16.76 25.87
CA GLY A 58 -17.75 -15.85 26.10
C GLY A 58 -18.72 -15.75 24.91
N PRO A 59 -19.94 -15.25 25.14
CA PRO A 59 -20.92 -15.11 24.07
C PRO A 59 -20.48 -14.09 23.03
N THR A 60 -20.63 -14.44 21.75
CA THR A 60 -20.28 -13.58 20.61
C THR A 60 -21.08 -12.27 20.57
N ASP A 61 -22.22 -12.23 21.26
CA ASP A 61 -23.16 -11.12 21.36
C ASP A 61 -23.24 -10.52 22.79
N LEU A 62 -22.10 -10.45 23.48
CA LEU A 62 -21.97 -9.98 24.87
C LEU A 62 -22.81 -8.72 25.18
N LEU A 63 -22.73 -7.68 24.34
CA LEU A 63 -23.49 -6.43 24.51
C LEU A 63 -25.01 -6.64 24.47
N ALA A 64 -25.49 -7.49 23.57
CA ALA A 64 -26.92 -7.76 23.42
C ALA A 64 -27.45 -8.55 24.63
N GLN A 65 -26.65 -9.48 25.17
CA GLN A 65 -27.00 -10.23 26.38
C GLN A 65 -27.00 -9.35 27.64
N MET A 66 -26.00 -8.48 27.79
CA MET A 66 -25.98 -7.48 28.87
C MET A 66 -27.22 -6.58 28.81
N GLY A 67 -27.64 -6.17 27.60
CA GLY A 67 -28.86 -5.41 27.39
C GLY A 67 -30.13 -6.17 27.76
N ASP A 68 -30.19 -7.46 27.44
CA ASP A 68 -31.31 -8.35 27.77
C ASP A 68 -31.49 -8.48 29.29
N ILE A 69 -30.40 -8.74 30.01
CA ILE A 69 -30.43 -8.89 31.47
C ILE A 69 -30.76 -7.56 32.16
N SER A 70 -30.25 -6.44 31.64
CA SER A 70 -30.40 -5.12 32.27
C SER A 70 -31.75 -4.46 32.02
N VAL A 71 -32.29 -4.59 30.80
CA VAL A 71 -33.46 -3.80 30.32
C VAL A 71 -34.53 -4.69 29.66
N GLY A 72 -34.20 -5.92 29.28
CA GLY A 72 -35.11 -6.90 28.67
C GLY A 72 -34.96 -7.04 27.15
N GLY A 73 -35.67 -8.01 26.59
CA GLY A 73 -35.49 -8.47 25.20
C GLY A 73 -35.73 -7.43 24.10
N PHE A 74 -36.50 -6.38 24.37
CA PHE A 74 -36.63 -5.25 23.44
C PHE A 74 -35.28 -4.54 23.23
N PHE A 75 -34.55 -4.30 24.32
CA PHE A 75 -33.26 -3.61 24.26
C PHE A 75 -32.18 -4.49 23.62
N LYS A 76 -32.22 -5.81 23.86
CA LYS A 76 -31.41 -6.80 23.13
C LYS A 76 -31.59 -6.67 21.61
N THR A 77 -32.84 -6.60 21.15
CA THR A 77 -33.17 -6.49 19.72
C THR A 77 -32.64 -5.17 19.15
N TRP A 78 -32.80 -4.08 19.90
CA TRP A 78 -32.33 -2.76 19.49
C TRP A 78 -30.80 -2.71 19.36
N ILE A 79 -30.06 -3.22 20.35
CA ILE A 79 -28.60 -3.36 20.29
C ILE A 79 -28.16 -4.24 19.12
N SER A 80 -28.88 -5.33 18.85
CA SER A 80 -28.56 -6.23 17.75
C SER A 80 -28.71 -5.55 16.38
N ILE A 81 -29.75 -4.73 16.20
CA ILE A 81 -29.95 -3.94 14.97
C ILE A 81 -28.82 -2.91 14.81
N ASP A 82 -28.48 -2.18 15.89
CA ASP A 82 -27.38 -1.23 15.88
C ASP A 82 -26.04 -1.90 15.54
N ALA A 83 -25.75 -3.05 16.15
CA ALA A 83 -24.55 -3.82 15.86
C ALA A 83 -24.45 -4.22 14.38
N VAL A 84 -25.56 -4.64 13.75
CA VAL A 84 -25.60 -4.94 12.31
C VAL A 84 -25.29 -3.71 11.47
N LEU A 85 -25.85 -2.55 11.80
CA LEU A 85 -25.58 -1.29 11.08
C LEU A 85 -24.12 -0.87 11.21
N VAL A 86 -23.55 -0.92 12.43
CA VAL A 86 -22.15 -0.56 12.70
C VAL A 86 -21.19 -1.51 11.99
N LEU A 87 -21.41 -2.83 12.08
CA LEU A 87 -20.56 -3.83 11.40
C LEU A 87 -20.67 -3.73 9.87
N SER A 88 -21.84 -3.40 9.34
CA SER A 88 -22.01 -3.13 7.90
C SER A 88 -21.17 -1.93 7.45
N GLY A 89 -21.08 -0.90 8.30
CA GLY A 89 -20.17 0.23 8.08
C GLY A 89 -18.70 -0.19 7.99
N ALA A 90 -18.24 -1.06 8.89
CA ALA A 90 -16.87 -1.60 8.87
C ALA A 90 -16.58 -2.44 7.61
N VAL A 91 -17.57 -3.18 7.11
CA VAL A 91 -17.44 -3.90 5.82
C VAL A 91 -17.30 -2.89 4.67
N LEU A 92 -18.13 -1.86 4.63
CA LEU A 92 -18.07 -0.84 3.59
C LEU A 92 -16.72 -0.10 3.56
N THR A 93 -16.20 0.29 4.73
CA THR A 93 -14.88 0.95 4.82
C THR A 93 -13.76 0.03 4.36
N SER A 94 -13.85 -1.27 4.62
CA SER A 94 -12.90 -2.27 4.12
C SER A 94 -12.89 -2.32 2.58
N TYR A 95 -14.05 -2.26 1.93
CA TYR A 95 -14.13 -2.21 0.46
C TYR A 95 -13.48 -0.94 -0.11
N VAL A 96 -13.70 0.22 0.51
CA VAL A 96 -13.06 1.47 0.08
C VAL A 96 -11.53 1.36 0.25
N GLY A 97 -11.06 0.88 1.40
CA GLY A 97 -9.64 0.71 1.71
C GLY A 97 -8.93 -0.24 0.74
N VAL A 98 -9.48 -1.44 0.53
CA VAL A 98 -8.89 -2.44 -0.39
C VAL A 98 -8.90 -1.95 -1.83
N THR A 99 -9.97 -1.26 -2.26
CA THR A 99 -10.03 -0.67 -3.60
C THR A 99 -8.92 0.36 -3.82
N GLY A 100 -8.70 1.25 -2.85
CA GLY A 100 -7.61 2.22 -2.88
C GLY A 100 -6.23 1.55 -2.93
N LEU A 101 -5.97 0.63 -2.01
CA LEU A 101 -4.69 -0.08 -1.89
C LEU A 101 -4.34 -0.86 -3.15
N VAL A 102 -5.23 -1.74 -3.60
CA VAL A 102 -5.00 -2.60 -4.77
C VAL A 102 -4.85 -1.76 -6.04
N ARG A 103 -5.61 -0.67 -6.17
CA ARG A 103 -5.47 0.27 -7.29
C ARG A 103 -4.09 0.91 -7.30
N ARG A 104 -3.59 1.43 -6.16
CA ARG A 104 -2.24 2.01 -6.06
C ARG A 104 -1.17 0.96 -6.39
N MET A 105 -1.25 -0.23 -5.81
CA MET A 105 -0.31 -1.32 -6.08
C MET A 105 -0.32 -1.79 -7.55
N ALA A 106 -1.48 -1.77 -8.21
CA ALA A 106 -1.60 -2.11 -9.63
C ALA A 106 -1.04 -1.00 -10.55
N LEU A 107 -1.22 0.27 -10.19
CA LEU A 107 -0.55 1.41 -10.86
C LEU A 107 0.97 1.28 -10.75
N ASP A 108 1.46 0.81 -9.60
CA ASP A 108 2.87 0.55 -9.31
C ASP A 108 3.40 -0.76 -9.91
N ARG A 109 2.58 -1.48 -10.69
CA ARG A 109 2.91 -2.77 -11.34
C ARG A 109 3.22 -3.92 -10.38
N CYS A 110 3.00 -3.76 -9.08
CA CYS A 110 3.07 -4.85 -8.10
C CYS A 110 1.92 -5.85 -8.28
N LEU A 111 0.80 -5.41 -8.88
CA LEU A 111 -0.36 -6.25 -9.19
C LEU A 111 -0.79 -6.14 -10.67
N PRO A 112 -1.55 -7.12 -11.21
CA PRO A 112 -1.95 -7.13 -12.62
C PRO A 112 -2.78 -5.91 -13.02
N ARG A 113 -2.48 -5.32 -14.19
CA ARG A 113 -3.22 -4.15 -14.73
C ARG A 113 -4.72 -4.39 -14.95
N VAL A 114 -5.16 -5.65 -15.06
CA VAL A 114 -6.59 -5.99 -15.22
C VAL A 114 -7.44 -5.43 -14.06
N LEU A 115 -6.86 -5.35 -12.86
CA LEU A 115 -7.50 -4.78 -11.67
C LEU A 115 -7.81 -3.28 -11.82
N LEU A 116 -7.11 -2.57 -12.72
CA LEU A 116 -7.35 -1.15 -13.00
C LEU A 116 -8.54 -0.92 -13.94
N ALA A 117 -9.12 -1.96 -14.53
CA ALA A 117 -10.25 -1.80 -15.43
C ALA A 117 -11.46 -1.22 -14.69
N LYS A 118 -12.02 -0.14 -15.24
CA LYS A 118 -13.15 0.58 -14.68
C LYS A 118 -14.45 0.23 -15.40
N ASN A 119 -15.55 0.17 -14.65
CA ASN A 119 -16.88 -0.01 -15.23
C ASN A 119 -17.39 1.31 -15.84
N LYS A 120 -18.01 1.25 -17.01
CA LYS A 120 -18.56 2.42 -17.73
C LYS A 120 -19.65 3.16 -16.97
N ILE A 121 -20.41 2.48 -16.10
CA ILE A 121 -21.59 3.08 -15.44
C ILE A 121 -21.22 3.89 -14.19
N ARG A 122 -20.23 3.45 -13.41
CA ARG A 122 -19.88 4.04 -12.10
C ARG A 122 -18.42 4.43 -11.96
N ASP A 123 -17.61 4.22 -13.01
CA ASP A 123 -16.16 4.41 -13.02
C ASP A 123 -15.40 3.66 -11.89
N THR A 124 -15.97 2.54 -11.42
CA THR A 124 -15.40 1.76 -10.31
C THR A 124 -14.52 0.60 -10.79
N ASN A 125 -13.48 0.29 -10.02
CA ASN A 125 -12.59 -0.86 -10.22
C ASN A 125 -13.26 -2.19 -9.82
N HIS A 126 -14.23 -2.63 -10.61
CA HIS A 126 -15.09 -3.78 -10.32
C HIS A 126 -14.35 -5.09 -10.08
N TRP A 127 -13.22 -5.36 -10.77
CA TRP A 127 -12.42 -6.56 -10.52
C TRP A 127 -11.80 -6.61 -9.13
N ILE A 128 -11.47 -5.45 -8.56
CA ILE A 128 -10.95 -5.39 -7.18
C ILE A 128 -12.06 -5.74 -6.20
N ILE A 129 -13.25 -5.17 -6.39
CA ILE A 129 -14.43 -5.42 -5.54
C ILE A 129 -14.82 -6.90 -5.58
N LEU A 130 -14.94 -7.47 -6.79
CA LEU A 130 -15.28 -8.88 -6.98
C LEU A 130 -14.19 -9.81 -6.43
N GLY A 131 -12.92 -9.46 -6.63
CA GLY A 131 -11.79 -10.22 -6.09
C GLY A 131 -11.76 -10.22 -4.56
N PHE A 132 -12.01 -9.05 -3.95
CA PHE A 132 -12.11 -8.94 -2.49
C PHE A 132 -13.32 -9.71 -1.94
N PHE A 133 -14.48 -9.64 -2.59
CA PHE A 133 -15.63 -10.46 -2.24
C PHE A 133 -15.31 -11.96 -2.28
N ALA A 134 -14.70 -12.42 -3.38
CA ALA A 134 -14.29 -13.82 -3.53
C ALA A 134 -13.28 -14.25 -2.45
N LEU A 135 -12.34 -13.37 -2.08
CA LEU A 135 -11.39 -13.60 -0.99
C LEU A 135 -12.11 -13.73 0.36
N CYS A 136 -13.04 -12.82 0.67
CA CYS A 136 -13.84 -12.88 1.90
C CYS A 136 -14.67 -14.16 1.97
N CYS A 137 -15.34 -14.54 0.88
CA CYS A 137 -16.07 -15.81 0.80
C CYS A 137 -15.15 -17.01 0.97
N SER A 138 -13.96 -16.99 0.36
CA SER A 138 -12.97 -18.05 0.50
C SER A 138 -12.54 -18.23 1.95
N ILE A 139 -12.24 -17.13 2.67
CA ILE A 139 -11.84 -17.19 4.08
C ILE A 139 -13.00 -17.73 4.92
N LEU A 140 -14.23 -17.24 4.70
CA LEU A 140 -15.42 -17.70 5.43
C LEU A 140 -15.65 -19.21 5.27
N VAL A 141 -15.51 -19.72 4.04
CA VAL A 141 -15.63 -21.15 3.75
C VAL A 141 -14.48 -21.93 4.40
N SER A 142 -13.25 -21.44 4.29
CA SER A 142 -12.07 -22.09 4.87
C SER A 142 -12.12 -22.16 6.40
N THR A 143 -12.71 -21.17 7.06
CA THR A 143 -12.87 -21.15 8.52
C THR A 143 -14.18 -21.78 8.98
N SER A 144 -15.04 -22.24 8.06
CA SER A 144 -16.40 -22.75 8.36
C SER A 144 -17.25 -21.77 9.17
N GLY A 145 -17.02 -20.46 9.00
CA GLY A 145 -17.73 -19.42 9.75
C GLY A 145 -17.29 -19.26 11.22
N ASP A 146 -16.20 -19.91 11.64
CA ASP A 146 -15.67 -19.79 13.00
C ASP A 146 -15.10 -18.38 13.24
N VAL A 147 -15.81 -17.61 14.07
CA VAL A 147 -15.49 -16.22 14.38
C VAL A 147 -14.20 -16.11 15.19
N GLU A 148 -13.89 -17.10 16.04
CA GLU A 148 -12.67 -17.07 16.85
C GLU A 148 -11.43 -17.28 15.97
N VAL A 149 -11.49 -18.22 15.03
CA VAL A 149 -10.42 -18.42 14.05
C VAL A 149 -10.23 -17.18 13.18
N LEU A 150 -11.33 -16.58 12.71
CA LEU A 150 -11.26 -15.37 11.90
C LEU A 150 -10.63 -14.19 12.68
N ALA A 151 -11.02 -14.03 13.94
CA ALA A 151 -10.44 -13.05 14.86
C ALA A 151 -8.93 -13.28 15.10
N GLY A 152 -8.51 -14.54 15.24
CA GLY A 152 -7.11 -14.94 15.36
C GLY A 152 -6.30 -14.59 14.10
N VAL A 153 -6.77 -14.97 12.92
CA VAL A 153 -6.13 -14.67 11.62
C VAL A 153 -6.02 -13.16 11.39
N TYR A 154 -7.07 -12.40 11.72
CA TYR A 154 -7.05 -10.95 11.66
C TYR A 154 -5.99 -10.37 12.60
N THR A 155 -5.94 -10.85 13.84
CA THR A 155 -5.00 -10.36 14.86
C THR A 155 -3.55 -10.59 14.45
N ILE A 156 -3.23 -11.79 13.92
CA ILE A 156 -1.89 -12.09 13.40
C ILE A 156 -1.53 -11.15 12.25
N SER A 157 -2.42 -11.01 11.27
CA SER A 157 -2.22 -10.12 10.11
C SER A 157 -1.96 -8.67 10.54
N PHE A 158 -2.79 -8.16 11.45
CA PHE A 158 -2.69 -6.80 11.98
C PHE A 158 -1.36 -6.57 12.71
N LEU A 159 -0.95 -7.48 13.60
CA LEU A 159 0.30 -7.34 14.34
C LEU A 159 1.55 -7.41 13.45
N CYS A 160 1.52 -8.24 12.41
CA CYS A 160 2.57 -8.26 11.40
C CYS A 160 2.70 -6.90 10.70
N VAL A 161 1.57 -6.32 10.28
CA VAL A 161 1.55 -4.98 9.65
C VAL A 161 2.04 -3.91 10.64
N MET A 162 1.58 -3.91 11.88
CA MET A 162 2.02 -2.95 12.90
C MET A 162 3.52 -3.08 13.22
N SER A 163 4.06 -4.29 13.20
CA SER A 163 5.51 -4.54 13.32
C SER A 163 6.27 -3.92 12.15
N LEU A 164 5.76 -4.09 10.91
CA LEU A 164 6.34 -3.48 9.71
C LEU A 164 6.28 -1.95 9.77
N PHE A 165 5.23 -1.34 10.32
CA PHE A 165 5.17 0.11 10.56
C PHE A 165 6.28 0.58 11.50
N ALA A 166 6.52 -0.12 12.61
CA ALA A 166 7.58 0.21 13.55
C ALA A 166 8.97 0.07 12.91
N ILE A 167 9.21 -1.02 12.17
CA ILE A 167 10.46 -1.25 11.43
C ILE A 167 10.64 -0.18 10.35
N GLY A 168 9.59 0.14 9.58
CA GLY A 168 9.60 1.18 8.56
C GLY A 168 9.95 2.56 9.13
N ASN A 169 9.43 2.89 10.31
CA ASN A 169 9.79 4.11 11.02
C ASN A 169 11.29 4.15 11.37
N MET A 170 11.84 3.05 11.90
CA MET A 170 13.28 2.94 12.21
C MET A 170 14.14 3.05 10.95
N LEU A 171 13.74 2.42 9.84
CA LEU A 171 14.44 2.49 8.56
C LEU A 171 14.44 3.92 7.99
N LEU A 172 13.31 4.62 8.04
CA LEU A 172 13.20 6.01 7.61
C LEU A 172 14.11 6.93 8.44
N LYS A 173 14.14 6.76 9.77
CA LYS A 173 15.05 7.50 10.65
C LYS A 173 16.52 7.30 10.29
N LYS A 174 16.92 6.09 9.88
CA LYS A 174 18.30 5.75 9.55
C LYS A 174 18.69 6.17 8.13
N LYS A 175 17.82 5.92 7.16
CA LYS A 175 18.11 6.10 5.72
C LYS A 175 17.70 7.46 5.17
N ARG A 176 16.69 8.12 5.75
CA ARG A 176 16.09 9.37 5.26
C ARG A 176 15.80 10.36 6.39
N SER A 177 16.81 10.62 7.22
CA SER A 177 16.71 11.54 8.37
C SER A 177 16.44 13.01 8.00
N ARG A 178 16.66 13.38 6.74
CA ARG A 178 16.47 14.75 6.19
C ARG A 178 15.03 15.04 5.74
N LEU A 179 14.14 14.05 5.78
CA LEU A 179 12.74 14.28 5.42
C LEU A 179 12.09 15.20 6.46
N PRO A 180 11.37 16.25 6.04
CA PRO A 180 10.63 17.10 6.95
C PRO A 180 9.51 16.28 7.60
N THR A 181 9.51 16.22 8.93
CA THR A 181 8.51 15.49 9.71
C THR A 181 7.91 16.41 10.76
N THR A 182 6.58 16.53 10.78
CA THR A 182 5.85 17.32 11.79
C THR A 182 5.95 16.70 13.19
N VAL A 183 6.03 15.36 13.28
CA VAL A 183 6.14 14.61 14.53
C VAL A 183 7.27 13.59 14.42
N ARG A 184 8.20 13.62 15.37
CA ARG A 184 9.29 12.62 15.49
C ARG A 184 9.04 11.73 16.69
N ALA A 185 8.69 10.46 16.44
CA ALA A 185 8.62 9.45 17.50
C ALA A 185 10.01 9.23 18.13
N SER A 186 10.10 8.95 19.44
CA SER A 186 11.38 8.65 20.08
C SER A 186 11.88 7.25 19.71
N TRP A 187 13.21 7.03 19.63
CA TRP A 187 13.77 5.69 19.36
C TRP A 187 13.36 4.67 20.42
N LEU A 188 13.34 5.08 21.69
CA LEU A 188 12.88 4.25 22.79
C LEU A 188 11.39 3.90 22.67
N GLY A 189 10.54 4.87 22.27
CA GLY A 189 9.11 4.61 22.05
C GLY A 189 8.86 3.57 20.95
N VAL A 190 9.57 3.69 19.82
CA VAL A 190 9.38 2.76 18.68
C VAL A 190 9.92 1.37 19.01
N THR A 191 11.04 1.26 19.74
CA THR A 191 11.60 -0.04 20.16
C THR A 191 10.71 -0.76 21.17
N VAL A 192 10.20 -0.06 22.18
CA VAL A 192 9.24 -0.62 23.14
C VAL A 192 7.95 -1.04 22.45
N ALA A 193 7.43 -0.22 21.53
CA ALA A 193 6.25 -0.57 20.75
C ALA A 193 6.46 -1.83 19.90
N LEU A 194 7.59 -1.94 19.21
CA LEU A 194 7.94 -3.13 18.43
C LEU A 194 8.02 -4.38 19.33
N ALA A 195 8.67 -4.28 20.50
CA ALA A 195 8.76 -5.40 21.44
C ALA A 195 7.37 -5.85 21.94
N ALA A 196 6.48 -4.91 22.26
CA ALA A 196 5.12 -5.20 22.70
C ALA A 196 4.29 -5.88 21.60
N VAL A 197 4.38 -5.39 20.35
CA VAL A 197 3.67 -5.98 19.20
C VAL A 197 4.20 -7.39 18.91
N LEU A 198 5.52 -7.61 18.96
CA LEU A 198 6.12 -8.92 18.77
C LEU A 198 5.72 -9.91 19.88
N ALA A 199 5.67 -9.47 21.13
CA ALA A 199 5.18 -10.29 22.24
C ALA A 199 3.71 -10.69 22.02
N GLY A 200 2.87 -9.74 21.59
CA GLY A 200 1.47 -10.03 21.22
C GLY A 200 1.35 -11.00 20.05
N LEU A 201 2.23 -10.89 19.04
CA LEU A 201 2.24 -11.77 17.88
C LEU A 201 2.60 -13.20 18.29
N ILE A 202 3.67 -13.36 19.08
CA ILE A 202 4.09 -14.66 19.62
C ILE A 202 2.96 -15.27 20.47
N GLY A 203 2.32 -14.47 21.32
CA GLY A 203 1.18 -14.94 22.12
C GLY A 203 0.02 -15.49 21.28
N ASN A 204 -0.31 -14.84 20.16
CA ASN A 204 -1.37 -15.32 19.26
C ASN A 204 -0.95 -16.57 18.47
N ILE A 205 0.32 -16.65 18.06
CA ILE A 205 0.87 -17.82 17.36
C ILE A 205 0.85 -19.05 18.27
N VAL A 206 1.17 -18.88 19.56
CA VAL A 206 1.19 -19.98 20.54
C VAL A 206 -0.21 -20.41 20.98
N LYS A 207 -1.20 -19.49 20.96
CA LYS A 207 -2.56 -19.77 21.44
C LYS A 207 -3.26 -20.88 20.63
N ASP A 208 -3.26 -20.78 19.31
CA ASP A 208 -3.91 -21.75 18.43
C ASP A 208 -3.17 -21.87 17.09
N PRO A 209 -2.57 -23.04 16.78
CA PRO A 209 -1.91 -23.29 15.50
C PRO A 209 -2.82 -23.08 14.27
N LYS A 210 -4.14 -23.27 14.42
CA LYS A 210 -5.11 -23.11 13.32
C LYS A 210 -5.13 -21.69 12.77
N TYR A 211 -4.87 -20.68 13.62
CA TYR A 211 -4.78 -19.29 13.17
C TYR A 211 -3.62 -19.08 12.20
N VAL A 212 -2.48 -19.71 12.51
CA VAL A 212 -1.24 -19.61 11.73
C VAL A 212 -1.37 -20.36 10.41
N GLU A 213 -2.01 -21.52 10.42
CA GLU A 213 -2.25 -22.32 9.21
C GLU A 213 -3.07 -21.52 8.18
N VAL A 214 -4.25 -21.01 8.59
CA VAL A 214 -5.12 -20.23 7.71
C VAL A 214 -4.38 -18.97 7.24
N PHE A 215 -3.77 -18.20 8.16
CA PHE A 215 -2.99 -17.03 7.78
C PHE A 215 -1.88 -17.36 6.76
N GLY A 216 -1.13 -18.43 7.00
CA GLY A 216 -0.01 -18.86 6.17
C GLY A 216 -0.43 -19.20 4.74
N ILE A 217 -1.55 -19.90 4.56
CA ILE A 217 -2.08 -20.25 3.23
C ILE A 217 -2.38 -18.98 2.41
N TYR A 218 -3.12 -18.04 2.99
CA TYR A 218 -3.45 -16.79 2.30
C TYR A 218 -2.22 -15.90 2.07
N PHE A 219 -1.30 -15.85 3.04
CA PHE A 219 -0.07 -15.09 2.92
C PHE A 219 0.84 -15.62 1.81
N VAL A 220 1.04 -16.93 1.72
CA VAL A 220 1.82 -17.56 0.65
C VAL A 220 1.16 -17.34 -0.70
N ALA A 221 -0.17 -17.49 -0.80
CA ALA A 221 -0.90 -17.20 -2.04
C ALA A 221 -0.72 -15.74 -2.49
N ALA A 222 -0.80 -14.78 -1.56
CA ALA A 222 -0.59 -13.36 -1.84
C ALA A 222 0.86 -13.06 -2.30
N ILE A 223 1.87 -13.62 -1.61
CA ILE A 223 3.27 -13.49 -2.01
C ILE A 223 3.50 -14.09 -3.39
N LEU A 224 2.91 -15.24 -3.70
CA LEU A 224 3.06 -15.88 -5.01
C LEU A 224 2.56 -14.97 -6.13
N VAL A 225 1.39 -14.34 -5.95
CA VAL A 225 0.84 -13.37 -6.92
C VAL A 225 1.81 -12.21 -7.14
N ILE A 226 2.37 -11.65 -6.07
CA ILE A 226 3.33 -10.55 -6.13
C ILE A 226 4.64 -11.01 -6.79
N ALA A 227 5.17 -12.18 -6.41
CA ALA A 227 6.40 -12.74 -6.97
C ALA A 227 6.28 -12.99 -8.48
N VAL A 228 5.15 -13.53 -8.93
CA VAL A 228 4.84 -13.71 -10.36
C VAL A 228 4.83 -12.35 -11.08
N MET A 229 4.31 -11.29 -10.45
CA MET A 229 4.30 -9.95 -11.01
C MET A 229 5.69 -9.33 -11.14
N PHE A 230 6.55 -9.49 -10.12
CA PHE A 230 7.94 -9.03 -10.16
C PHE A 230 8.77 -9.78 -11.19
N LEU A 231 8.64 -11.12 -11.25
CA LEU A 231 9.39 -11.98 -12.16
C LEU A 231 8.75 -12.10 -13.55
N ARG A 232 7.69 -11.34 -13.85
CA ARG A 232 6.89 -11.54 -15.07
C ARG A 232 7.69 -11.42 -16.36
N ILE A 233 8.70 -10.54 -16.41
CA ILE A 233 9.52 -10.34 -17.62
C ILE A 233 10.41 -11.56 -17.83
N ASP A 234 11.04 -12.06 -16.78
CA ASP A 234 11.90 -13.24 -16.86
C ASP A 234 11.07 -14.50 -17.13
N LEU A 235 9.88 -14.61 -16.54
CA LEU A 235 8.92 -15.67 -16.84
C LEU A 235 8.46 -15.60 -18.30
N MET A 236 8.22 -14.40 -18.84
CA MET A 236 7.89 -14.21 -20.26
C MET A 236 9.05 -14.55 -21.18
N LYS A 237 10.30 -14.21 -20.83
CA LYS A 237 11.51 -14.61 -21.57
C LYS A 237 11.71 -16.12 -21.53
N LEU A 238 11.49 -16.77 -20.38
CA LEU A 238 11.53 -18.23 -20.24
C LEU A 238 10.45 -18.89 -21.10
N LEU A 239 9.22 -18.36 -21.08
CA LEU A 239 8.12 -18.82 -21.94
C LEU A 239 8.46 -18.67 -23.43
N LEU A 240 9.08 -17.56 -23.83
CA LEU A 240 9.57 -17.37 -25.19
C LEU A 240 10.64 -18.42 -25.54
N PHE A 241 11.62 -18.63 -24.67
CA PHE A 241 12.69 -19.61 -24.88
C PHE A 241 12.15 -21.04 -25.01
N VAL A 242 11.22 -21.43 -24.14
CA VAL A 242 10.54 -22.73 -24.19
C VAL A 242 9.68 -22.84 -25.45
N SER A 243 8.93 -21.79 -25.82
CA SER A 243 8.15 -21.77 -27.05
C SER A 243 9.03 -21.94 -28.28
N THR A 244 10.17 -21.22 -28.36
CA THR A 244 11.09 -21.37 -29.49
C THR A 244 11.74 -22.75 -29.53
N SER A 245 11.98 -23.38 -28.38
CA SER A 245 12.64 -24.69 -28.29
C SER A 245 11.68 -25.88 -28.49
N VAL A 246 10.41 -25.75 -28.10
CA VAL A 246 9.42 -26.85 -28.11
C VAL A 246 8.43 -26.75 -29.27
N LEU A 247 8.07 -25.53 -29.70
CA LEU A 247 7.07 -25.28 -30.76
C LEU A 247 7.66 -25.10 -32.17
N GLU A 248 8.87 -25.59 -32.46
CA GLU A 248 9.35 -25.71 -33.85
C GLU A 248 8.43 -26.61 -34.71
N LYS A 249 7.70 -27.53 -34.08
CA LYS A 249 6.74 -28.43 -34.76
C LYS A 249 5.42 -27.76 -35.18
N VAL A 250 5.07 -26.59 -34.65
CA VAL A 250 3.82 -25.89 -34.99
C VAL A 250 4.10 -24.42 -35.28
N ARG A 251 4.60 -24.14 -36.48
CA ARG A 251 5.03 -22.80 -36.95
C ARG A 251 3.98 -21.69 -36.74
N ALA A 252 2.69 -22.01 -36.86
CA ALA A 252 1.61 -21.03 -36.72
C ALA A 252 1.35 -20.58 -35.27
N VAL A 253 1.47 -21.48 -34.30
CA VAL A 253 1.29 -21.14 -32.87
C VAL A 253 2.53 -20.41 -32.35
N ASN A 254 3.73 -20.82 -32.80
CA ASN A 254 4.99 -20.21 -32.38
C ASN A 254 5.09 -18.72 -32.79
N SER A 255 4.70 -18.36 -34.01
CA SER A 255 4.72 -16.96 -34.46
C SER A 255 3.69 -16.08 -33.73
N TRP A 256 2.52 -16.63 -33.43
CA TRP A 256 1.47 -15.93 -32.67
C TRP A 256 1.86 -15.69 -31.21
N VAL A 257 2.40 -16.70 -30.51
CA VAL A 257 2.88 -16.56 -29.13
C VAL A 257 4.06 -15.59 -29.08
N ASN A 258 5.06 -15.77 -29.96
CA ASN A 258 6.24 -14.91 -29.96
C ASN A 258 5.90 -13.44 -30.20
N SER A 259 5.00 -13.14 -31.14
CA SER A 259 4.59 -11.75 -31.42
C SER A 259 3.79 -11.13 -30.26
N ARG A 260 2.86 -11.88 -29.66
CA ARG A 260 2.09 -11.41 -28.48
C ARG A 260 2.99 -11.13 -27.28
N VAL A 261 3.92 -12.05 -26.96
CA VAL A 261 4.79 -11.90 -25.79
C VAL A 261 5.83 -10.80 -26.01
N ARG A 262 6.47 -10.74 -27.19
CA ARG A 262 7.38 -9.63 -27.53
C ARG A 262 6.68 -8.29 -27.46
N ARG A 263 5.50 -8.14 -28.07
CA ARG A 263 4.73 -6.89 -28.01
C ARG A 263 4.41 -6.46 -26.57
N LYS A 264 4.07 -7.41 -25.68
CA LYS A 264 3.84 -7.10 -24.26
C LYS A 264 5.12 -6.70 -23.52
N ILE A 265 6.25 -7.33 -23.82
CA ILE A 265 7.55 -6.95 -23.25
C ILE A 265 7.90 -5.53 -23.72
N ASP A 266 7.75 -5.25 -25.01
CA ASP A 266 8.03 -3.95 -25.59
C ASP A 266 7.12 -2.86 -24.98
N GLU A 267 5.83 -3.15 -24.80
CA GLU A 267 4.88 -2.24 -24.13
C GLU A 267 5.26 -1.94 -22.67
N ILE A 268 5.80 -2.92 -21.94
CA ILE A 268 6.23 -2.75 -20.55
C ILE A 268 7.51 -1.91 -20.48
N ASN A 269 8.46 -2.17 -21.38
CA ASN A 269 9.77 -1.51 -21.43
C ASN A 269 9.70 -0.10 -22.05
N SER A 270 8.74 0.17 -22.94
CA SER A 270 8.63 1.44 -23.67
C SER A 270 8.08 2.59 -22.83
N LEU A 271 7.59 2.30 -21.63
CA LEU A 271 6.96 3.30 -20.75
C LEU A 271 8.00 4.21 -20.13
N THR A 272 7.85 5.52 -20.31
CA THR A 272 8.86 6.50 -19.87
C THR A 272 8.70 6.81 -18.38
N VAL A 273 9.81 6.83 -17.66
CA VAL A 273 9.91 7.37 -16.30
C VAL A 273 10.40 8.81 -16.37
N VAL A 274 9.88 9.68 -15.50
CA VAL A 274 10.33 11.08 -15.39
C VAL A 274 11.14 11.26 -14.11
N TYR A 275 12.30 11.91 -14.19
CA TYR A 275 13.05 12.35 -13.01
C TYR A 275 13.21 13.86 -13.03
N PHE A 276 12.74 14.55 -11.98
CA PHE A 276 12.94 15.98 -11.86
C PHE A 276 14.27 16.29 -11.17
N THR A 277 15.06 17.17 -11.77
CA THR A 277 16.36 17.60 -11.26
C THR A 277 16.41 19.11 -11.04
N LYS A 278 17.11 19.53 -9.99
CA LYS A 278 17.43 20.95 -9.74
C LYS A 278 18.73 21.40 -10.44
N GLY A 279 19.26 20.59 -11.35
CA GLY A 279 20.64 20.76 -11.83
C GLY A 279 21.61 20.00 -10.92
N ASP A 280 21.25 18.77 -10.56
CA ASP A 280 22.01 17.98 -9.61
C ASP A 280 23.41 17.64 -10.17
N SER A 281 24.37 17.42 -9.27
CA SER A 281 25.71 16.98 -9.63
C SER A 281 25.69 15.63 -10.38
N LEU A 282 26.68 15.40 -11.24
CA LEU A 282 26.84 14.15 -12.00
C LEU A 282 26.68 12.88 -11.14
N PRO A 283 27.20 12.78 -9.90
CA PRO A 283 26.96 11.62 -9.04
C PRO A 283 25.49 11.37 -8.69
N MET A 284 24.69 12.42 -8.50
CA MET A 284 23.27 12.28 -8.21
C MET A 284 22.48 11.83 -9.44
N LEU A 285 22.76 12.42 -10.60
CA LEU A 285 22.17 11.99 -11.87
C LEU A 285 22.52 10.52 -12.18
N ASN A 286 23.77 10.11 -11.94
CA ASN A 286 24.21 8.73 -12.09
C ASN A 286 23.45 7.78 -11.13
N ARG A 287 23.26 8.18 -9.87
CA ARG A 287 22.44 7.39 -8.93
C ARG A 287 20.98 7.28 -9.35
N ALA A 288 20.40 8.34 -9.90
CA ALA A 288 19.03 8.31 -10.44
C ALA A 288 18.93 7.31 -11.61
N ALA A 289 19.88 7.34 -12.55
CA ALA A 289 19.92 6.40 -13.67
C ALA A 289 20.09 4.94 -13.21
N LEU A 290 21.00 4.69 -12.26
CA LEU A 290 21.19 3.37 -11.66
C LEU A 290 19.94 2.88 -10.92
N TYR A 291 19.24 3.77 -10.22
CA TYR A 291 17.98 3.42 -9.57
C TYR A 291 16.96 2.90 -10.58
N VAL A 292 16.76 3.63 -11.69
CA VAL A 292 15.82 3.24 -12.75
C VAL A 292 16.21 1.89 -13.33
N LEU A 293 17.49 1.68 -13.63
CA LEU A 293 17.97 0.42 -14.17
C LEU A 293 17.81 -0.79 -13.24
N GLN A 294 17.94 -0.58 -11.93
CA GLN A 294 17.90 -1.66 -10.94
C GLN A 294 16.49 -1.96 -10.43
N ASN A 295 15.62 -0.95 -10.35
CA ASN A 295 14.34 -1.06 -9.65
C ASN A 295 13.13 -0.93 -10.58
N GLU A 296 13.28 -0.32 -11.75
CA GLU A 296 12.18 -0.11 -12.68
C GLU A 296 12.31 -1.01 -13.92
N HIS A 297 11.19 -1.53 -14.39
CA HIS A 297 11.14 -2.39 -15.58
C HIS A 297 11.18 -1.61 -16.91
N THR A 298 11.67 -0.36 -16.90
CA THR A 298 11.73 0.51 -18.09
C THR A 298 13.16 0.80 -18.50
N THR A 299 13.35 1.06 -19.79
CA THR A 299 14.62 1.47 -20.38
C THR A 299 14.60 2.92 -20.88
N ARG A 300 13.59 3.72 -20.50
CA ARG A 300 13.45 5.13 -20.92
C ARG A 300 13.33 6.06 -19.73
N LEU A 301 14.32 6.92 -19.55
CA LEU A 301 14.35 7.96 -18.53
C LEU A 301 14.26 9.34 -19.19
N LYS A 302 13.29 10.14 -18.76
CA LYS A 302 13.15 11.54 -19.16
C LYS A 302 13.54 12.43 -17.99
N VAL A 303 14.64 13.15 -18.11
CA VAL A 303 15.11 14.07 -17.08
C VAL A 303 14.52 15.44 -17.34
N VAL A 304 13.77 15.95 -16.37
CA VAL A 304 13.07 17.23 -16.46
C VAL A 304 13.74 18.24 -15.54
N HIS A 305 14.14 19.39 -16.10
CA HIS A 305 14.58 20.54 -15.33
C HIS A 305 13.57 21.67 -15.45
N VAL A 306 13.06 22.14 -14.32
CA VAL A 306 12.09 23.24 -14.26
C VAL A 306 12.83 24.53 -13.92
N TYR A 307 12.69 25.56 -14.77
CA TYR A 307 13.45 26.81 -14.68
C TYR A 307 12.54 28.03 -14.84
N GLU A 308 12.82 29.14 -14.15
CA GLU A 308 12.07 30.39 -14.30
C GLU A 308 12.69 31.29 -15.38
N ASP A 309 14.02 31.36 -15.39
CA ASP A 309 14.86 32.11 -16.34
C ASP A 309 15.83 31.16 -17.06
N GLU A 310 16.05 31.39 -18.35
CA GLU A 310 16.91 30.55 -19.20
C GLU A 310 18.37 30.56 -18.74
N ALA A 311 18.82 31.67 -18.14
CA ALA A 311 20.14 31.77 -17.51
C ALA A 311 20.30 30.82 -16.30
N GLY A 312 19.18 30.33 -15.73
CA GLY A 312 19.17 29.39 -14.62
C GLY A 312 19.38 27.93 -15.04
N ILE A 313 19.40 27.61 -16.34
CA ILE A 313 19.65 26.26 -16.83
C ILE A 313 21.15 25.96 -16.68
N PRO A 314 21.56 24.93 -15.91
CA PRO A 314 22.97 24.61 -15.78
C PRO A 314 23.54 24.15 -17.11
N ALA A 315 24.56 24.85 -17.61
CA ALA A 315 25.18 24.59 -18.92
C ALA A 315 25.71 23.15 -19.04
N GLU A 316 26.28 22.61 -17.95
CA GLU A 316 26.87 21.27 -17.90
C GLU A 316 25.82 20.15 -17.80
N LEU A 317 24.54 20.46 -17.52
CA LEU A 317 23.53 19.42 -17.27
C LEU A 317 23.32 18.50 -18.49
N ALA A 318 23.28 19.08 -19.69
CA ALA A 318 23.14 18.31 -20.92
C ALA A 318 24.35 17.40 -21.18
N GLU A 319 25.57 17.88 -20.90
CA GLU A 319 26.80 17.12 -21.04
C GLU A 319 26.87 15.98 -20.01
N HIS A 320 26.50 16.24 -18.76
CA HIS A 320 26.40 15.23 -17.72
C HIS A 320 25.40 14.12 -18.10
N LEU A 321 24.22 14.49 -18.61
CA LEU A 321 23.22 13.51 -19.04
C LEU A 321 23.69 12.70 -20.26
N SER A 322 24.35 13.35 -21.22
CA SER A 322 24.96 12.67 -22.36
C SER A 322 26.01 11.65 -21.90
N THR A 323 26.86 12.02 -20.94
CA THR A 323 27.88 11.11 -20.38
C THR A 323 27.23 9.87 -19.77
N ILE A 324 26.14 10.04 -19.01
CA ILE A 324 25.43 8.92 -18.38
C ILE A 324 24.74 8.03 -19.43
N ASP A 325 24.13 8.61 -20.47
CA ASP A 325 23.50 7.88 -21.57
C ASP A 325 24.52 6.98 -22.30
N HIS A 326 25.74 7.48 -22.50
CA HIS A 326 26.85 6.70 -23.07
C HIS A 326 27.36 5.61 -22.12
N LEU A 327 27.40 5.87 -20.81
CA LEU A 327 27.82 4.89 -19.81
C LEU A 327 26.83 3.71 -19.67
N TYR A 328 25.54 3.95 -19.94
CA TYR A 328 24.49 2.94 -19.83
C TYR A 328 23.67 2.81 -21.11
N PRO A 329 24.17 2.13 -22.16
CA PRO A 329 23.49 2.02 -23.46
C PRO A 329 22.10 1.36 -23.42
N GLN A 330 21.82 0.63 -22.34
CA GLN A 330 20.56 -0.03 -22.06
C GLN A 330 19.48 0.92 -21.50
N LEU A 331 19.84 2.15 -21.11
CA LEU A 331 18.94 3.20 -20.66
C LEU A 331 19.01 4.37 -21.63
N ARG A 332 17.89 4.72 -22.27
CA ARG A 332 17.79 5.92 -23.08
C ARG A 332 17.40 7.11 -22.22
N ILE A 333 18.24 8.15 -22.22
CA ILE A 333 18.02 9.38 -21.46
C ILE A 333 17.60 10.53 -22.39
N ASP A 334 16.38 11.04 -22.21
CA ASP A 334 15.89 12.23 -22.90
C ASP A 334 15.89 13.43 -21.93
N PHE A 335 16.47 14.57 -22.30
CA PHE A 335 16.42 15.80 -21.49
C PHE A 335 15.28 16.73 -21.93
N VAL A 336 14.55 17.31 -20.97
CA VAL A 336 13.50 18.30 -21.22
C VAL A 336 13.63 19.46 -20.22
N ALA A 337 13.82 20.67 -20.74
CA ALA A 337 13.73 21.89 -19.95
C ALA A 337 12.31 22.45 -20.01
N VAL A 338 11.72 22.80 -18.86
CA VAL A 338 10.35 23.31 -18.75
C VAL A 338 10.37 24.65 -18.02
N ARG A 339 9.82 25.68 -18.66
CA ARG A 339 9.71 27.00 -18.03
C ARG A 339 8.58 27.03 -17.00
N GLY A 340 8.87 27.46 -15.77
CA GLY A 340 7.92 27.64 -14.67
C GLY A 340 8.55 27.42 -13.30
N THR A 341 7.72 27.34 -12.26
CA THR A 341 8.13 27.07 -10.88
C THR A 341 7.73 25.65 -10.50
N PHE A 342 8.68 24.85 -9.99
CA PHE A 342 8.42 23.46 -9.63
C PHE A 342 7.33 23.35 -8.56
N GLY A 343 6.23 22.65 -8.88
CA GLY A 343 5.10 22.46 -7.97
C GLY A 343 4.06 21.48 -8.55
N PRO A 344 2.95 21.24 -7.81
CA PRO A 344 1.90 20.29 -8.18
C PRO A 344 1.32 20.55 -9.58
N ASP A 345 1.14 21.82 -9.96
CA ASP A 345 0.54 22.22 -11.23
C ASP A 345 1.39 21.80 -12.44
N ILE A 346 2.72 21.95 -12.34
CA ILE A 346 3.65 21.51 -13.38
C ILE A 346 3.67 19.99 -13.47
N ILE A 347 3.63 19.29 -12.33
CA ILE A 347 3.60 17.82 -12.29
C ILE A 347 2.32 17.30 -12.96
N GLU A 348 1.16 17.87 -12.65
CA GLU A 348 -0.11 17.52 -13.29
C GLU A 348 -0.07 17.80 -14.80
N SER A 349 0.37 19.01 -15.18
CA SER A 349 0.46 19.42 -16.59
C SER A 349 1.38 18.51 -17.39
N LEU A 350 2.54 18.13 -16.83
CA LEU A 350 3.47 17.21 -17.47
C LEU A 350 2.93 15.78 -17.51
N SER A 351 2.18 15.35 -16.49
CA SER A 351 1.59 14.01 -16.44
C SER A 351 0.60 13.83 -17.59
N GLN A 352 -0.25 14.83 -17.82
CA GLN A 352 -1.20 14.85 -18.93
C GLN A 352 -0.50 15.00 -20.29
N ARG A 353 0.50 15.89 -20.40
CA ARG A 353 1.17 16.17 -21.67
C ARG A 353 2.07 15.03 -22.15
N LEU A 354 2.72 14.34 -21.23
CA LEU A 354 3.62 13.21 -21.54
C LEU A 354 2.92 11.86 -21.54
N ASP A 355 1.64 11.81 -21.13
CA ASP A 355 0.90 10.57 -20.85
C ASP A 355 1.67 9.64 -19.89
N VAL A 356 2.33 10.24 -18.90
CA VAL A 356 3.09 9.54 -17.86
C VAL A 356 2.36 9.74 -16.53
N PRO A 357 1.84 8.68 -15.90
CA PRO A 357 1.19 8.81 -14.60
C PRO A 357 2.17 9.29 -13.52
N LYS A 358 1.70 10.09 -12.56
CA LYS A 358 2.55 10.71 -11.51
C LYS A 358 3.40 9.72 -10.71
N ASN A 359 2.96 8.47 -10.55
CA ASN A 359 3.73 7.44 -9.85
C ASN A 359 4.98 6.94 -10.62
N TYR A 360 5.14 7.33 -11.88
CA TYR A 360 6.38 7.16 -12.67
C TYR A 360 7.21 8.44 -12.73
N MET A 361 6.86 9.44 -11.93
CA MET A 361 7.64 10.66 -11.79
C MET A 361 8.38 10.63 -10.47
N PHE A 362 9.66 10.95 -10.51
CA PHE A 362 10.61 10.77 -9.43
C PHE A 362 11.30 12.07 -9.05
N ILE A 363 11.57 12.24 -7.76
CA ILE A 363 12.39 13.33 -7.23
C ILE A 363 13.41 12.79 -6.24
N ALA A 364 14.50 13.53 -6.04
CA ALA A 364 15.40 13.32 -4.92
C ALA A 364 14.74 13.71 -3.59
N THR A 365 15.17 13.12 -2.47
CA THR A 365 14.64 13.44 -1.14
C THR A 365 14.72 14.95 -0.87
N PRO A 366 13.57 15.64 -0.71
CA PRO A 366 13.56 17.06 -0.40
C PRO A 366 14.12 17.31 1.00
N GLY A 367 14.86 18.41 1.17
CA GLY A 367 15.33 18.86 2.49
C GLY A 367 14.33 19.77 3.20
N ASP A 368 14.67 20.21 4.41
CA ASP A 368 13.78 20.97 5.32
C ASP A 368 13.26 22.32 4.76
N ARG A 369 13.87 22.86 3.69
CA ARG A 369 13.47 24.12 3.04
C ARG A 369 12.59 23.93 1.79
N PHE A 370 12.09 22.73 1.54
CA PHE A 370 11.24 22.48 0.38
C PHE A 370 9.82 23.06 0.62
N PRO A 371 9.30 23.89 -0.31
CA PRO A 371 8.09 24.69 -0.06
C PRO A 371 6.77 23.91 -0.16
N HIS A 372 6.80 22.69 -0.70
CA HIS A 372 5.62 21.83 -0.84
C HIS A 372 5.71 20.62 0.09
N SER A 373 4.58 20.12 0.56
CA SER A 373 4.56 18.80 1.19
C SER A 373 4.68 17.72 0.11
N ILE A 374 5.17 16.54 0.48
CA ILE A 374 5.25 15.41 -0.47
C ILE A 374 3.84 14.98 -0.91
N ASP A 375 2.85 15.17 -0.05
CA ASP A 375 1.44 14.89 -0.31
C ASP A 375 0.89 15.75 -1.46
N ASP A 376 1.25 17.05 -1.48
CA ASP A 376 0.84 17.99 -2.54
C ASP A 376 1.26 17.53 -3.94
N LEU A 377 2.30 16.71 -4.06
CA LEU A 377 2.83 16.22 -5.34
C LEU A 377 2.00 15.06 -5.93
N GLY A 378 1.03 14.51 -5.18
CA GLY A 378 0.01 13.61 -5.72
C GLY A 378 0.53 12.27 -6.27
N GLY A 379 1.47 11.64 -5.57
CA GLY A 379 1.95 10.29 -5.89
C GLY A 379 3.33 10.19 -6.57
N VAL A 380 4.05 11.30 -6.68
CA VAL A 380 5.47 11.33 -7.09
C VAL A 380 6.33 10.52 -6.11
N ARG A 381 7.25 9.68 -6.61
CA ARG A 381 8.09 8.83 -5.75
C ARG A 381 9.45 9.45 -5.45
N LEU A 382 9.97 9.11 -4.27
CA LEU A 382 11.30 9.52 -3.80
C LEU A 382 12.31 8.40 -4.04
N ILE A 383 13.35 8.65 -4.85
CA ILE A 383 14.29 7.61 -5.28
C ILE A 383 15.72 7.74 -4.70
N LEU A 384 16.10 8.93 -4.22
CA LEU A 384 17.46 9.22 -3.70
C LEU A 384 17.44 9.74 -2.27
#